data_AF-A0A0Q5B2H2-F1
#
_entry.id   AF-A0A0Q5B2H2-F1
#
_cell.length_a   1.000
_cell.length_b   1.000
_cell.length_c   1.000
_cell.angle_alpha   90.00
_cell.angle_beta   90.00
_cell.angle_gamma   90.00
#
_symmetry.space_group_name_H-M   'P 1'
#
loop_
_entity.id
_entity.type
_entity.pdbx_description
1 polymer ?
#
loop_
_entity_poly.entity_id
_entity_poly.type
_entity_poly.pdbx_seq_one_letter_code
_entity_poly.pdbx_strand_id
1 'polypeptide(L)' 'MTIEQPAGVTAWPSAELTALADGIGGVRAAAAGLLPDADWEDEAARGFAERAAELLAGLAVAEGAARGLAGGVR' A
#
# COMPACT_ATOMS: atom_id res chain seq x y z
N MET A 1 -26.16 13.78 28.31
CA MET A 1 -26.25 12.80 27.22
C MET A 1 -24.90 12.12 27.13
N THR A 2 -24.77 10.99 27.82
CA THR A 2 -23.55 10.17 27.81
C THR A 2 -23.57 9.41 26.49
N ILE A 3 -22.65 9.72 25.59
CA ILE A 3 -22.49 8.91 24.38
C ILE A 3 -21.76 7.65 24.83
N GLU A 4 -22.53 6.59 25.08
CA GLU A 4 -21.95 5.27 25.33
C GLU A 4 -21.22 4.85 24.06
N GLN A 5 -19.89 4.72 24.14
CA GLN A 5 -19.10 4.16 23.04
C GLN A 5 -19.65 2.76 22.75
N PRO A 6 -19.97 2.42 21.48
CA PRO A 6 -20.40 1.07 21.15
C PRO A 6 -19.26 0.09 21.48
N ALA A 7 -19.48 -0.73 22.49
CA ALA A 7 -18.64 -1.88 22.80
C ALA A 7 -18.71 -2.84 21.60
N GLY A 8 -17.72 -2.79 20.71
CA GLY A 8 -17.74 -3.63 19.51
C GLY A 8 -16.83 -3.22 18.36
N VAL A 9 -16.13 -2.08 18.41
CA VAL A 9 -14.98 -1.89 17.51
C VAL A 9 -13.84 -2.71 18.07
N THR A 10 -13.80 -4.00 17.74
CA THR A 10 -12.58 -4.80 17.92
C THR A 10 -11.48 -4.06 17.21
N ALA A 11 -10.50 -3.54 17.95
CA ALA A 11 -9.27 -3.04 17.37
C ALA A 11 -8.76 -4.14 16.43
N TRP A 12 -8.66 -3.82 15.15
CA TRP A 12 -8.15 -4.77 14.16
C TRP A 12 -6.79 -5.25 14.67
N PRO A 13 -6.56 -6.57 14.74
CA PRO A 13 -5.39 -7.05 15.45
C PRO A 13 -4.13 -6.56 14.73
N SER A 14 -3.26 -5.91 15.53
CA SER A 14 -2.15 -5.11 15.00
C SER A 14 -1.13 -5.97 14.26
N ALA A 15 -0.98 -7.24 14.64
CA ALA A 15 -0.10 -8.20 13.99
C ALA A 15 -0.52 -8.49 12.54
N GLU A 16 -1.82 -8.67 12.29
CA GLU A 16 -2.39 -8.91 10.97
C GLU A 16 -2.27 -7.68 10.07
N LEU A 17 -2.40 -6.48 10.64
CA LEU A 17 -2.17 -5.22 9.91
C LEU A 17 -0.68 -5.00 9.60
N THR A 18 0.22 -5.36 10.51
CA THR A 18 1.67 -5.36 10.24
C THR A 18 2.00 -6.37 9.14
N ALA A 19 1.48 -7.60 9.21
CA ALA A 19 1.69 -8.61 8.18
C ALA A 19 1.12 -8.19 6.82
N LEU A 20 -0.04 -7.52 6.80
CA LEU A 20 -0.60 -6.92 5.60
C LEU A 20 0.34 -5.86 5.01
N ALA A 21 0.83 -4.93 5.84
CA ALA A 21 1.76 -3.90 5.39
C ALA A 21 3.05 -4.49 4.81
N ASP A 22 3.60 -5.52 5.45
CA ASP A 22 4.79 -6.23 4.96
C ASP A 22 4.52 -6.96 3.65
N GLY A 23 3.36 -7.61 3.52
CA GLY A 23 2.91 -8.24 2.28
C GLY A 23 2.78 -7.25 1.12
N ILE A 24 2.16 -6.09 1.36
CA ILE A 24 2.04 -5.02 0.35
C ILE A 24 3.42 -4.48 -0.01
N GLY A 25 4.31 -4.28 0.97
CA GLY A 25 5.69 -3.85 0.74
C GLY A 25 6.47 -4.85 -0.14
N GLY A 26 6.28 -6.15 0.08
CA GLY A 26 6.87 -7.20 -0.76
C GLY A 26 6.35 -7.16 -2.20
N VAL A 27 5.03 -7.01 -2.39
CA VAL A 27 4.43 -6.87 -3.74
C VAL A 27 4.94 -5.60 -4.43
N ARG A 28 5.05 -4.48 -3.71
CA ARG A 28 5.59 -3.22 -4.24
C ARG A 28 7.04 -3.37 -4.68
N ALA A 29 7.87 -4.07 -3.89
CA ALA A 29 9.26 -4.35 -4.25
C ALA A 29 9.37 -5.21 -5.51
N ALA A 30 8.53 -6.25 -5.63
CA ALA A 30 8.48 -7.09 -6.82
C ALA A 30 8.02 -6.29 -8.06
N ALA A 31 6.99 -5.45 -7.91
CA ALA A 31 6.48 -4.61 -9.00
C ALA A 31 7.49 -3.53 -9.44
N ALA A 32 8.31 -3.01 -8.53
CA ALA A 32 9.35 -2.04 -8.86
C ALA A 32 10.43 -2.65 -9.78
N GLY A 33 10.68 -3.95 -9.65
CA GLY A 33 11.57 -4.68 -10.55
C GLY A 33 11.00 -4.91 -11.96
N LEU A 34 9.73 -4.58 -12.20
CA LEU A 34 9.11 -4.62 -13.53
C LEU A 34 9.28 -3.30 -14.29
N LEU A 35 9.70 -2.22 -13.61
CA LEU A 35 9.86 -0.93 -14.27
C LEU A 35 10.95 -1.02 -15.34
N PRO A 36 10.65 -0.56 -16.56
CA PRO A 36 11.65 -0.53 -17.61
C PRO A 36 12.76 0.47 -17.32
N ASP A 37 13.96 0.16 -17.80
CA ASP A 37 15.10 1.07 -17.75
C ASP A 37 14.83 2.35 -18.57
N ALA A 38 15.55 3.42 -18.22
CA ALA A 38 15.38 4.76 -18.80
C ALA A 38 15.59 4.84 -20.32
N ASP A 39 16.16 3.81 -20.94
CA ASP A 39 16.51 3.78 -22.36
C ASP A 39 15.38 3.24 -23.26
N TRP A 40 14.18 3.00 -22.73
CA TRP A 40 13.07 2.53 -23.55
C TRP A 40 12.45 3.69 -24.35
N GLU A 41 12.75 3.76 -25.64
CA GLU A 41 12.30 4.86 -26.53
C GLU A 41 10.90 4.68 -27.14
N ASP A 42 10.22 3.54 -26.93
CA ASP A 42 8.91 3.25 -27.53
C ASP A 42 7.74 3.91 -26.76
N GLU A 43 6.69 4.33 -27.46
CA GLU A 43 5.45 4.83 -26.88
C GLU A 43 4.75 3.75 -26.02
N ALA A 44 4.80 2.48 -26.44
CA ALA A 44 4.25 1.37 -25.66
C ALA A 44 5.01 1.18 -24.34
N ALA A 45 6.33 1.35 -24.39
CA ALA A 45 7.20 1.31 -23.23
C ALA A 45 6.87 2.41 -22.22
N ARG A 46 6.70 3.65 -22.70
CA ARG A 46 6.30 4.78 -21.86
C ARG A 46 4.92 4.56 -21.23
N GLY A 47 3.95 4.09 -22.00
CA GLY A 47 2.62 3.77 -21.48
C GLY A 47 2.65 2.67 -20.40
N PHE A 48 3.51 1.66 -20.56
CA PHE A 48 3.74 0.65 -19.53
C PHE A 48 4.37 1.24 -18.26
N ALA A 49 5.41 2.08 -18.42
CA ALA A 49 6.09 2.73 -17.30
C ALA A 49 5.14 3.62 -16.48
N GLU A 50 4.26 4.38 -17.14
CA GLU A 50 3.23 5.19 -16.49
C GLU A 50 2.27 4.33 -15.66
N ARG A 51 1.77 3.22 -16.23
CA ARG A 51 0.86 2.31 -15.51
C ARG A 51 1.54 1.58 -14.34
N ALA A 52 2.80 1.20 -14.52
CA ALA A 52 3.60 0.63 -13.44
C ALA A 52 3.82 1.65 -12.31
N ALA A 53 4.08 2.92 -12.64
CA ALA A 53 4.20 3.99 -11.65
C ALA A 53 2.90 4.23 -10.88
N GLU A 54 1.74 4.24 -11.57
CA GLU A 54 0.41 4.33 -10.93
C GLU A 54 0.16 3.18 -9.95
N LEU A 55 0.48 1.94 -10.36
CA LEU A 55 0.37 0.77 -9.50
C LEU A 55 1.24 0.89 -8.24
N LEU A 56 2.51 1.28 -8.41
CA LEU A 56 3.45 1.45 -7.31
C LEU A 56 3.00 2.53 -6.32
N ALA A 57 2.46 3.64 -6.83
CA ALA A 57 1.88 4.70 -6.01
C ALA A 57 0.68 4.18 -5.20
N GLY A 58 -0.23 3.44 -5.84
CA GLY A 58 -1.38 2.81 -5.15
C GLY A 58 -0.95 1.85 -4.05
N LEU A 59 0.05 0.99 -4.31
CA LEU A 59 0.60 0.08 -3.31
C LEU A 59 1.25 0.83 -2.14
N ALA A 60 1.98 1.92 -2.40
CA ALA A 60 2.57 2.74 -1.35
C ALA A 60 1.51 3.37 -0.43
N VAL A 61 0.40 3.83 -0.99
CA VAL A 61 -0.74 4.35 -0.22
C VAL A 61 -1.37 3.25 0.64
N ALA A 62 -1.60 2.07 0.07
CA ALA A 62 -2.18 0.94 0.80
C ALA A 62 -1.26 0.45 1.94
N GLU A 63 0.05 0.38 1.69
CA GLU A 63 1.07 0.04 2.68
C GLU A 63 1.07 1.05 3.83
N GLY A 64 1.04 2.35 3.50
CA GLY A 64 0.95 3.43 4.48
C GLY A 64 -0.33 3.37 5.32
N ALA A 65 -1.48 3.11 4.69
CA ALA A 65 -2.75 2.94 5.38
C ALA A 65 -2.72 1.75 6.34
N ALA A 66 -2.19 0.59 5.91
CA ALA A 66 -2.05 -0.59 6.76
C ALA A 66 -1.16 -0.31 7.98
N ARG A 67 -0.03 0.40 7.80
CA ARG A 67 0.83 0.83 8.91
C ARG A 67 0.15 1.84 9.83
N GLY A 68 -0.60 2.79 9.27
CA GLY A 68 -1.36 3.77 10.04
C GLY A 68 -2.41 3.11 10.93
N LEU A 69 -3.11 2.10 10.40
CA LEU A 69 -4.05 1.29 11.17
C LEU A 69 -3.33 0.47 12.25
N ALA A 70 -2.17 -0.13 11.93
CA ALA A 70 -1.39 -0.93 12.89
C ALA A 70 -0.82 -0.10 14.05
N GLY A 71 -0.40 1.15 13.77
CA GLY A 71 0.16 2.07 14.76
C GLY A 71 -0.87 2.77 15.64
N GLY A 72 -2.16 2.64 15.31
CA GLY A 72 -3.25 3.43 15.88
C GLY A 72 -3.22 4.87 15.37
N VAL A 73 -4.40 5.41 15.04
CA VAL A 73 -4.53 6.86 14.77
C VAL A 73 -4.19 7.59 16.08
N ARG A 74 -3.04 8.27 16.13
CA ARG A 74 -2.76 9.25 17.18
C ARG A 74 -3.54 10.53 16.93
#